data_AF-A0A1L6PMY2-F1
#
_entry.id   AF-A0A1L6PMY2-F1
#
_cell.length_a   1.000
_cell.length_b   1.000
_cell.length_c   1.000
_cell.angle_alpha   90.00
_cell.angle_beta   90.00
_cell.angle_gamma   90.00
#
_symmetry.space_group_name_H-M   'P 1'
#
loop_
_entity.id
_entity.type
_entity.pdbx_description
1 polymer ?
#
loop_
_entity_poly.entity_id
_entity_poly.type
_entity_poly.pdbx_seq_one_letter_code
_entity_poly.pdbx_strand_id
1 'polypeptide(L)'
;MSVPVFEEYEPAIDCGCAGCAVRRRSAARALPVRRGGHPAAHGARRALVLATAAGVVLSCGAAGAAAAAGHAPWTPRADDGADPQPGTPQGEKGPLRGTGASGPPSAGAAVPKTTRSAIIDRAQRWVNAKVPYSMEKYWSDGYRQDCSGYVSMAWNLGTNEWTGSLAAYGTRIARADLQPGDILLFHNPADPAKGSHVTIFGGWTSSARTQYVAYEQTRPATRKQSTPLAYWNNSDRYVAYRYKGVSGGSPGSGSSTAFPGAKQFGPGANNKYVTELGRMLVQRGGKRFYAVGPGPVWGTADKRATQAFQQAQGWKGKEADGLPGPHTWRLLTSGGGRNIPAAGTGGSPNTAVAFPGRGYFKPGQSNSHVDRLGKQLVKKGYGKHYVSGPGPLWTEADRRNVEAFQRAQGWRGGAADGYPGPETWRRLFA
;
A
#
# COMPACT_ATOMS: atom_id res chain seq x y z
N MET A 1 44.88 -15.14 7.89
CA MET A 1 44.71 -14.64 6.50
C MET A 1 43.25 -14.76 6.16
N SER A 2 42.54 -13.64 6.02
CA SER A 2 41.12 -13.59 5.67
C SER A 2 40.93 -13.75 4.16
N VAL A 3 40.16 -14.73 3.74
CA VAL A 3 39.77 -14.95 2.34
C VAL A 3 38.82 -13.83 1.90
N PRO A 4 39.02 -13.20 0.72
CA PRO A 4 38.11 -12.16 0.25
C PRO A 4 36.76 -12.77 -0.14
N VAL A 5 35.69 -12.11 0.28
CA VAL A 5 34.32 -12.40 -0.14
C VAL A 5 34.13 -11.79 -1.53
N PHE A 6 33.85 -12.64 -2.52
CA PHE A 6 33.40 -12.19 -3.83
C PHE A 6 31.88 -12.08 -3.82
N GLU A 7 31.38 -10.86 -4.03
CA GLU A 7 29.97 -10.59 -4.23
C GLU A 7 29.69 -10.67 -5.74
N GLU A 8 28.93 -11.68 -6.18
CA GLU A 8 28.53 -11.81 -7.59
C GLU A 8 27.50 -10.73 -7.92
N TYR A 9 27.91 -9.76 -8.74
CA TYR A 9 27.03 -8.70 -9.21
C TYR A 9 26.31 -9.14 -10.49
N GLU A 10 24.99 -9.29 -10.43
CA GLU A 10 24.19 -9.46 -11.65
C GLU A 10 24.04 -8.11 -12.37
N PRO A 11 24.52 -7.98 -13.61
CA PRO A 11 24.41 -6.73 -14.35
C PRO A 11 22.94 -6.43 -14.69
N ALA A 12 22.59 -5.15 -14.69
CA ALA A 12 21.26 -4.68 -15.10
C ALA A 12 20.90 -5.19 -16.51
N ILE A 13 19.60 -5.44 -16.74
CA ILE A 13 19.07 -6.10 -17.95
C ILE A 13 19.42 -5.36 -19.26
N ASP A 14 19.69 -4.07 -19.15
CA ASP A 14 20.05 -3.13 -20.20
C ASP A 14 21.57 -2.91 -20.35
N CYS A 15 22.42 -3.59 -19.57
CA CYS A 15 23.87 -3.46 -19.64
C CYS A 15 24.42 -3.69 -21.06
N GLY A 16 25.14 -2.70 -21.61
CA GLY A 16 25.66 -2.71 -22.98
C GLY A 16 27.02 -3.38 -23.17
N CYS A 17 27.64 -3.95 -22.13
CA CYS A 17 28.99 -4.49 -22.24
C CYS A 17 29.05 -5.75 -23.12
N ALA A 18 30.22 -6.03 -23.70
CA ALA A 18 30.43 -7.15 -24.62
C ALA A 18 30.04 -8.51 -24.01
N GLY A 19 30.34 -8.73 -22.73
CA GLY A 19 29.99 -9.95 -22.01
C GLY A 19 28.47 -10.16 -21.87
N CYS A 20 27.73 -9.11 -21.50
CA CYS A 20 26.26 -9.12 -21.42
C CYS A 20 25.63 -9.28 -22.80
N ALA A 21 26.22 -8.70 -23.85
CA ALA A 21 25.77 -8.86 -25.23
C ALA A 21 25.96 -10.30 -25.75
N VAL A 22 27.03 -10.99 -25.37
CA VAL A 22 27.23 -12.42 -25.68
C VAL A 22 26.22 -13.27 -24.91
N ARG A 23 26.04 -13.02 -23.61
CA ARG A 23 25.10 -13.77 -22.75
C ARG A 23 23.65 -13.68 -23.26
N ARG A 24 23.21 -12.49 -23.69
CA ARG A 24 21.88 -12.29 -24.31
C ARG A 24 21.73 -13.03 -25.65
N ARG A 25 22.77 -13.04 -26.49
CA ARG A 25 22.77 -13.79 -27.76
C ARG A 25 22.69 -15.31 -27.53
N SER A 26 23.39 -15.82 -26.53
CA SER A 26 23.31 -17.24 -26.14
C SER A 26 21.93 -17.61 -25.59
N ALA A 27 21.34 -16.76 -24.75
CA ALA A 27 19.99 -16.96 -24.21
C ALA A 27 18.91 -16.94 -25.31
N ALA A 28 19.04 -16.06 -26.31
CA ALA A 28 18.14 -16.01 -27.46
C ALA A 28 18.22 -17.28 -28.33
N ARG A 29 19.42 -17.88 -28.45
CA ARG A 29 19.64 -19.16 -29.15
C ARG A 29 19.16 -20.39 -28.37
N ALA A 30 18.95 -20.26 -27.06
CA ALA A 30 18.46 -21.33 -26.19
C ALA A 30 16.92 -21.39 -26.09
N LEU A 31 16.19 -20.55 -26.84
CA LEU A 31 14.72 -20.55 -26.83
C LEU A 31 14.16 -21.80 -27.54
N PRO A 32 13.23 -22.54 -26.91
CA PRO A 32 12.56 -23.68 -27.54
C PRO A 32 11.76 -23.24 -28.78
N VAL A 33 11.72 -24.10 -29.80
CA VAL A 33 11.14 -23.90 -31.15
C VAL A 33 9.70 -23.36 -31.16
N ARG A 34 8.94 -23.49 -30.06
CA ARG A 34 7.57 -22.95 -29.95
C ARG A 34 7.47 -21.43 -29.70
N ARG A 35 8.60 -20.72 -29.55
CA ARG A 35 8.67 -19.23 -29.50
C ARG A 35 9.54 -18.64 -30.61
N GLY A 36 9.51 -19.22 -31.81
CA GLY A 36 10.01 -18.57 -33.03
C GLY A 36 11.52 -18.71 -33.33
N GLY A 37 12.22 -19.66 -32.72
CA GLY A 37 13.60 -20.00 -33.10
C GLY A 37 13.63 -21.04 -34.23
N HIS A 38 13.98 -20.64 -35.46
CA HIS A 38 14.30 -21.58 -36.55
C HIS A 38 15.82 -21.74 -36.72
N PRO A 39 16.36 -22.95 -36.57
CA PRO A 39 17.69 -23.31 -37.07
C PRO A 39 17.55 -24.33 -38.20
N ALA A 40 17.27 -23.88 -39.43
CA ALA A 40 17.49 -24.66 -40.66
C ALA A 40 17.21 -23.80 -41.89
N ALA A 41 18.22 -23.05 -42.34
CA ALA A 41 18.27 -22.55 -43.72
C ALA A 41 19.73 -22.60 -44.21
N HIS A 42 20.27 -23.82 -44.29
CA HIS A 42 21.43 -24.11 -45.11
C HIS A 42 21.13 -25.30 -46.02
N GLY A 43 21.08 -25.03 -47.32
CA GLY A 43 21.18 -25.99 -48.43
C GLY A 43 19.88 -26.76 -48.73
N ALA A 44 19.39 -26.88 -49.95
CA ALA A 44 19.85 -26.41 -51.24
C ALA A 44 18.66 -26.59 -52.22
N ARG A 45 18.45 -25.64 -53.13
CA ARG A 45 18.15 -25.96 -54.54
C ARG A 45 18.51 -24.76 -55.41
N ARG A 46 19.16 -25.13 -56.50
CA ARG A 46 19.99 -24.32 -57.39
C ARG A 46 19.15 -23.48 -58.36
N ALA A 47 19.74 -22.33 -58.71
CA ALA A 47 19.88 -21.77 -60.05
C ALA A 47 18.69 -21.75 -61.01
N LEU A 48 18.25 -20.53 -61.36
CA LEU A 48 18.26 -20.08 -62.74
C LEU A 48 18.49 -18.55 -62.78
N VAL A 49 19.48 -18.13 -63.55
CA VAL A 49 19.82 -16.74 -63.89
C VAL A 49 19.38 -16.49 -65.33
N LEU A 50 19.18 -15.21 -65.67
CA LEU A 50 18.99 -14.55 -66.97
C LEU A 50 17.52 -14.28 -67.34
N ALA A 51 17.12 -13.19 -67.99
CA ALA A 51 17.65 -11.83 -68.24
C ALA A 51 16.59 -11.18 -69.17
N THR A 52 16.37 -9.86 -69.07
CA THR A 52 15.90 -8.92 -70.15
C THR A 52 14.50 -9.16 -70.77
N ALA A 53 13.70 -8.20 -71.26
CA ALA A 53 13.66 -6.74 -71.33
C ALA A 53 12.27 -6.32 -71.93
N ALA A 54 11.91 -5.04 -71.79
CA ALA A 54 10.94 -4.23 -72.58
C ALA A 54 9.46 -4.69 -72.66
N GLY A 55 8.51 -3.91 -72.12
CA GLY A 55 7.74 -2.88 -72.85
C GLY A 55 6.28 -3.37 -72.98
N VAL A 56 5.22 -2.66 -72.56
CA VAL A 56 4.60 -1.52 -73.26
C VAL A 56 3.69 -0.72 -72.31
N VAL A 57 3.72 0.57 -72.60
CA VAL A 57 3.10 1.83 -72.18
C VAL A 57 1.54 1.90 -72.05
N LEU A 58 1.10 2.95 -71.31
CA LEU A 58 -0.14 3.77 -71.37
C LEU A 58 -1.42 3.16 -70.71
N SER A 59 -2.21 3.85 -69.87
CA SER A 59 -2.36 5.29 -69.63
C SER A 59 -3.27 5.61 -68.41
N CYS A 60 -3.10 6.84 -67.89
CA CYS A 60 -4.05 7.75 -67.21
C CYS A 60 -4.55 7.51 -65.77
N GLY A 61 -4.27 8.49 -64.90
CA GLY A 61 -5.10 8.81 -63.72
C GLY A 61 -4.33 9.50 -62.59
N ALA A 62 -4.57 10.80 -62.37
CA ALA A 62 -3.72 11.74 -61.63
C ALA A 62 -3.71 11.64 -60.09
N ALA A 63 -2.50 11.88 -59.56
CA ALA A 63 -2.11 12.69 -58.40
C ALA A 63 -3.01 12.76 -57.13
N GLY A 64 -2.53 12.10 -56.07
CA GLY A 64 -2.81 12.45 -54.68
C GLY A 64 -1.52 12.32 -53.86
N ALA A 65 -0.88 13.45 -53.53
CA ALA A 65 0.35 13.49 -52.76
C ALA A 65 0.09 13.16 -51.28
N ALA A 66 0.67 12.07 -50.79
CA ALA A 66 0.82 11.78 -49.36
C ALA A 66 2.32 11.70 -49.05
N ALA A 67 2.83 12.74 -48.40
CA ALA A 67 4.21 12.82 -47.94
C ALA A 67 4.45 11.81 -46.81
N ALA A 68 5.55 11.06 -46.93
CA ALA A 68 6.07 10.18 -45.91
C ALA A 68 6.60 10.98 -44.71
N ALA A 69 6.02 10.77 -43.52
CA ALA A 69 6.61 11.24 -42.28
C ALA A 69 7.68 10.23 -41.81
N GLY A 70 8.93 10.54 -42.14
CA GLY A 70 10.11 9.88 -41.57
C GLY A 70 10.23 10.19 -40.07
N HIS A 71 10.64 9.17 -39.31
CA HIS A 71 11.02 9.30 -37.91
C HIS A 71 12.23 10.24 -37.78
N ALA A 72 12.04 11.35 -37.05
CA ALA A 72 13.12 12.23 -36.62
C ALA A 72 13.55 11.90 -35.18
N PRO A 73 14.85 12.08 -34.84
CA PRO A 73 15.44 11.66 -33.58
C PRO A 73 15.03 12.55 -32.40
N TRP A 74 14.89 11.90 -31.25
CA TRP A 74 14.53 12.49 -29.95
C TRP A 74 15.63 13.46 -29.50
N THR A 75 15.31 14.74 -29.45
CA THR A 75 16.08 15.75 -28.72
C THR A 75 15.45 15.91 -27.33
N PRO A 76 16.25 16.00 -26.24
CA PRO A 76 15.70 16.23 -24.92
C PRO A 76 15.27 17.70 -24.81
N ARG A 77 13.96 17.95 -24.91
CA ARG A 77 13.37 19.20 -24.44
C ARG A 77 13.25 19.13 -22.92
N ALA A 78 13.89 20.08 -22.24
CA ALA A 78 13.51 20.47 -20.90
C ALA A 78 12.08 21.02 -20.97
N ASP A 79 11.11 20.25 -20.49
CA ASP A 79 9.76 20.73 -20.22
C ASP A 79 9.70 21.09 -18.74
N ASP A 80 9.77 22.39 -18.46
CA ASP A 80 9.36 23.03 -17.19
C ASP A 80 7.82 23.04 -17.08
N GLY A 81 7.21 21.87 -17.26
CA GLY A 81 5.77 21.66 -17.15
C GLY A 81 5.36 21.45 -15.70
N ALA A 82 5.04 22.53 -15.00
CA ALA A 82 4.42 22.48 -13.67
C ALA A 82 3.14 21.61 -13.71
N ASP A 83 3.08 20.57 -12.88
CA ASP A 83 1.89 19.75 -12.68
C ASP A 83 0.80 20.64 -12.02
N PRO A 84 -0.35 20.90 -12.65
CA PRO A 84 -1.32 21.86 -12.15
C PRO A 84 -1.92 21.35 -10.82
N GLN A 85 -1.68 22.11 -9.74
CA GLN A 85 -2.30 21.88 -8.45
C GLN A 85 -3.82 21.79 -8.64
N PRO A 86 -4.49 20.70 -8.22
CA PRO A 86 -5.94 20.65 -8.26
C PRO A 86 -6.49 21.78 -7.37
N GLY A 87 -7.36 22.61 -7.93
CA GLY A 87 -7.93 23.75 -7.20
C GLY A 87 -8.61 23.31 -5.90
N THR A 88 -8.18 23.90 -4.79
CA THR A 88 -8.63 23.58 -3.42
C THR A 88 -9.27 24.81 -2.76
N PRO A 89 -10.30 25.43 -3.38
CA PRO A 89 -10.94 26.60 -2.80
C PRO A 89 -11.58 26.24 -1.45
N GLN A 90 -11.47 27.08 -0.44
CA GLN A 90 -12.03 26.81 0.89
C GLN A 90 -12.99 27.89 1.37
N GLY A 91 -13.97 27.50 2.20
CA GLY A 91 -14.90 28.42 2.84
C GLY A 91 -14.32 29.13 4.07
N GLU A 92 -15.04 30.14 4.55
CA GLU A 92 -14.69 30.89 5.76
C GLU A 92 -14.90 30.06 7.04
N LYS A 93 -14.40 30.59 8.16
CA LYS A 93 -14.69 30.05 9.49
C LYS A 93 -16.19 30.14 9.78
N GLY A 94 -16.77 29.10 10.37
CA GLY A 94 -18.19 29.10 10.72
C GLY A 94 -18.60 27.97 11.67
N PRO A 95 -19.87 27.95 12.13
CA PRO A 95 -20.40 26.88 12.96
C PRO A 95 -20.53 25.56 12.19
N LEU A 96 -20.75 24.46 12.90
CA LEU A 96 -21.24 23.22 12.29
C LEU A 96 -22.70 23.40 11.85
N ARG A 97 -23.12 22.74 10.76
CA ARG A 97 -24.52 22.73 10.28
C ARG A 97 -25.22 21.42 10.66
N GLY A 98 -26.49 21.47 11.06
CA GLY A 98 -27.31 20.27 11.25
C GLY A 98 -27.15 19.53 12.59
N THR A 99 -26.16 19.89 13.41
CA THR A 99 -26.18 19.61 14.85
C THR A 99 -26.82 20.82 15.53
N GLY A 100 -27.83 20.62 16.39
CA GLY A 100 -28.71 21.68 16.93
C GLY A 100 -28.06 22.78 17.81
N ALA A 101 -26.74 23.02 17.71
CA ALA A 101 -26.08 24.14 18.35
C ALA A 101 -25.95 25.31 17.37
N SER A 102 -26.95 26.19 17.37
CA SER A 102 -26.87 27.50 16.71
C SER A 102 -26.14 28.46 17.64
N GLY A 103 -24.88 28.79 17.33
CA GLY A 103 -24.17 29.85 18.03
C GLY A 103 -22.73 30.03 17.53
N PRO A 104 -22.19 31.27 17.55
CA PRO A 104 -20.76 31.48 17.38
C PRO A 104 -20.01 30.71 18.49
N PRO A 105 -18.84 30.13 18.20
CA PRO A 105 -18.04 29.47 19.22
C PRO A 105 -17.75 30.45 20.36
N SER A 106 -18.04 30.06 21.59
CA SER A 106 -17.58 30.80 22.77
C SER A 106 -16.06 30.88 22.73
N ALA A 107 -15.51 32.10 22.68
CA ALA A 107 -14.09 32.33 22.83
C ALA A 107 -13.65 31.75 24.18
N GLY A 108 -12.87 30.67 24.16
CA GLY A 108 -12.40 29.99 25.38
C GLY A 108 -12.85 28.53 25.55
N ALA A 109 -13.61 27.94 24.61
CA ALA A 109 -13.86 26.50 24.65
C ALA A 109 -12.54 25.72 24.57
N ALA A 110 -12.27 24.88 25.58
CA ALA A 110 -11.07 24.06 25.62
C ALA A 110 -10.96 23.19 24.35
N VAL A 111 -9.77 23.16 23.74
CA VAL A 111 -9.50 22.36 22.53
C VAL A 111 -9.91 20.90 22.78
N PRO A 112 -10.85 20.32 21.99
CA PRO A 112 -11.35 18.97 22.23
C PRO A 112 -10.21 17.95 22.31
N LYS A 113 -10.19 17.17 23.40
CA LYS A 113 -9.21 16.10 23.57
C LYS A 113 -9.51 14.95 22.60
N THR A 114 -8.47 14.43 21.96
CA THR A 114 -8.56 13.32 21.01
C THR A 114 -7.27 12.49 21.03
N THR A 115 -7.23 11.41 20.25
CA THR A 115 -6.04 10.57 20.03
C THR A 115 -5.65 10.58 18.56
N ARG A 116 -4.41 10.20 18.25
CA ARG A 116 -3.94 10.09 16.86
C ARG A 116 -4.76 9.11 16.03
N SER A 117 -5.06 7.94 16.61
CA SER A 117 -5.90 6.93 15.97
C SER A 117 -7.29 7.48 15.69
N ALA A 118 -7.91 8.19 16.64
CA ALA A 118 -9.21 8.81 16.41
C ALA A 118 -9.17 9.85 15.27
N ILE A 119 -8.12 10.67 15.17
CA ILE A 119 -7.97 11.62 14.06
C ILE A 119 -7.91 10.87 12.71
N ILE A 120 -7.08 9.83 12.62
CA ILE A 120 -6.94 9.04 11.38
C ILE A 120 -8.21 8.25 11.05
N ASP A 121 -8.88 7.67 12.04
CA ASP A 121 -10.15 6.95 11.83
C ASP A 121 -11.22 7.90 11.29
N ARG A 122 -11.31 9.12 11.84
CA ARG A 122 -12.22 10.16 11.35
C ARG A 122 -11.88 10.55 9.91
N ALA A 123 -10.61 10.81 9.61
CA ALA A 123 -10.13 11.10 8.27
C ALA A 123 -10.49 9.98 7.27
N GLN A 124 -10.28 8.72 7.65
CA GLN A 124 -10.56 7.54 6.83
C GLN A 124 -12.06 7.37 6.53
N ARG A 125 -12.96 7.81 7.42
CA ARG A 125 -14.42 7.75 7.17
C ARG A 125 -14.83 8.56 5.94
N TRP A 126 -14.33 9.79 5.76
CA TRP A 126 -14.65 10.58 4.56
C TRP A 126 -13.98 10.04 3.30
N VAL A 127 -12.78 9.47 3.41
CA VAL A 127 -12.13 8.77 2.29
C VAL A 127 -12.97 7.58 1.82
N ASN A 128 -13.44 6.76 2.76
CA ASN A 128 -14.27 5.57 2.45
C ASN A 128 -15.62 5.97 1.83
N ALA A 129 -16.24 7.02 2.37
CA ALA A 129 -17.50 7.57 1.85
C ALA A 129 -17.32 8.35 0.53
N LYS A 130 -16.07 8.61 0.10
CA LYS A 130 -15.74 9.47 -1.05
C LYS A 130 -16.49 10.79 -1.00
N VAL A 131 -16.45 11.46 0.16
CA VAL A 131 -17.19 12.71 0.37
C VAL A 131 -16.81 13.72 -0.73
N PRO A 132 -17.78 14.19 -1.55
CA PRO A 132 -17.50 15.09 -2.67
C PRO A 132 -16.92 16.42 -2.21
N TYR A 133 -16.12 17.06 -3.05
CA TYR A 133 -15.66 18.43 -2.81
C TYR A 133 -16.79 19.43 -3.10
N SER A 134 -17.08 20.32 -2.16
CA SER A 134 -18.04 21.41 -2.36
C SER A 134 -17.76 22.58 -1.43
N MET A 135 -17.83 23.78 -2.01
CA MET A 135 -17.72 25.05 -1.28
C MET A 135 -19.04 25.49 -0.63
N GLU A 136 -20.15 24.88 -1.02
CA GLU A 136 -21.50 25.32 -0.67
C GLU A 136 -22.19 24.34 0.30
N LYS A 137 -21.68 23.11 0.38
CA LYS A 137 -22.32 22.02 1.08
C LYS A 137 -21.57 21.60 2.33
N TYR A 138 -22.34 21.02 3.23
CA TYR A 138 -21.89 20.42 4.48
C TYR A 138 -22.18 18.93 4.41
N TRP A 139 -21.30 18.12 4.95
CA TRP A 139 -21.55 16.70 5.11
C TRP A 139 -22.52 16.45 6.26
N SER A 140 -23.03 15.21 6.39
CA SER A 140 -24.05 14.86 7.38
C SER A 140 -23.59 15.00 8.85
N ASP A 141 -22.29 15.11 9.08
CA ASP A 141 -21.67 15.40 10.39
C ASP A 141 -21.47 16.90 10.64
N GLY A 142 -21.94 17.75 9.73
CA GLY A 142 -22.01 19.20 9.88
C GLY A 142 -20.75 19.97 9.51
N TYR A 143 -19.73 19.30 8.96
CA TYR A 143 -18.50 19.95 8.49
C TYR A 143 -18.57 20.32 7.00
N ARG A 144 -17.89 21.41 6.62
CA ARG A 144 -17.76 21.84 5.22
C ARG A 144 -16.98 20.82 4.40
N GLN A 145 -17.38 20.66 3.13
CA GLN A 145 -16.81 19.68 2.21
C GLN A 145 -15.60 20.22 1.42
N ASP A 146 -14.62 20.79 2.10
CA ASP A 146 -13.39 21.34 1.51
C ASP A 146 -12.15 20.96 2.36
N CYS A 147 -10.95 21.41 1.95
CA CYS A 147 -9.69 20.99 2.56
C CYS A 147 -9.60 21.30 4.08
N SER A 148 -10.04 22.48 4.52
CA SER A 148 -9.97 22.89 5.92
C SER A 148 -11.17 22.43 6.75
N GLY A 149 -12.35 22.28 6.14
CA GLY A 149 -13.50 21.60 6.73
C GLY A 149 -13.19 20.14 7.04
N TYR A 150 -12.46 19.46 6.15
CA TYR A 150 -11.99 18.08 6.36
C TYR A 150 -11.05 17.95 7.56
N VAL A 151 -10.10 18.88 7.72
CA VAL A 151 -9.19 18.89 8.89
C VAL A 151 -9.96 19.21 10.17
N SER A 152 -10.88 20.17 10.12
CA SER A 152 -11.76 20.50 11.25
C SER A 152 -12.56 19.27 11.69
N MET A 153 -13.07 18.51 10.71
CA MET A 153 -13.72 17.23 10.94
C MET A 153 -12.75 16.23 11.57
N ALA A 154 -11.57 16.01 11.00
CA ALA A 154 -10.63 15.00 11.50
C ALA A 154 -10.15 15.30 12.94
N TRP A 155 -9.91 16.57 13.28
CA TRP A 155 -9.56 17.01 14.63
C TRP A 155 -10.76 17.11 15.58
N ASN A 156 -11.99 16.91 15.08
CA ASN A 156 -13.23 16.99 15.83
C ASN A 156 -13.42 18.37 16.50
N LEU A 157 -13.16 19.43 15.73
CA LEU A 157 -13.37 20.80 16.19
C LEU A 157 -14.87 21.09 16.29
N GLY A 158 -15.27 21.95 17.23
CA GLY A 158 -16.67 22.39 17.34
C GLY A 158 -17.12 23.34 16.23
N THR A 159 -16.24 23.65 15.28
CA THR A 159 -16.43 24.65 14.22
C THR A 159 -15.76 24.21 12.94
N ASN A 160 -16.21 24.79 11.83
CA ASN A 160 -15.51 24.74 10.56
C ASN A 160 -14.45 25.85 10.55
N GLU A 161 -13.18 25.48 10.60
CA GLU A 161 -12.07 26.42 10.49
C GLU A 161 -11.63 26.56 9.02
N TRP A 162 -10.75 27.52 8.77
CA TRP A 162 -10.09 27.75 7.49
C TRP A 162 -8.57 27.74 7.67
N THR A 163 -7.79 27.62 6.59
CA THR A 163 -6.32 27.47 6.68
C THR A 163 -5.63 28.57 7.50
N GLY A 164 -6.11 29.82 7.47
CA GLY A 164 -5.56 30.91 8.27
C GLY A 164 -5.78 30.76 9.79
N SER A 165 -6.82 30.04 10.20
CA SER A 165 -7.16 29.81 11.62
C SER A 165 -6.67 28.48 12.18
N LEU A 166 -6.41 27.47 11.34
CA LEU A 166 -6.04 26.13 11.78
C LEU A 166 -4.74 26.10 12.59
N ALA A 167 -3.81 27.03 12.33
CA ALA A 167 -2.58 27.18 13.09
C ALA A 167 -2.83 27.44 14.58
N ALA A 168 -3.94 28.09 14.97
CA ALA A 168 -4.28 28.36 16.37
C ALA A 168 -4.61 27.08 17.16
N TYR A 169 -5.07 26.02 16.49
CA TYR A 169 -5.38 24.72 17.08
C TYR A 169 -4.19 23.76 17.10
N GLY A 170 -3.10 24.12 16.42
CA GLY A 170 -1.89 23.32 16.29
C GLY A 170 -0.69 23.91 17.04
N THR A 171 0.25 23.05 17.42
CA THR A 171 1.62 23.43 17.79
C THR A 171 2.50 23.17 16.58
N ARG A 172 3.28 24.16 16.15
CA ARG A 172 4.24 23.98 15.06
C ARG A 172 5.28 22.93 15.46
N ILE A 173 5.61 22.01 14.55
CA ILE A 173 6.60 20.96 14.75
C ILE A 173 7.60 20.93 13.60
N ALA A 174 8.75 20.30 13.80
CA ALA A 174 9.65 19.98 12.70
C ALA A 174 9.03 18.88 11.83
N ARG A 175 9.30 18.90 10.51
CA ARG A 175 8.80 17.85 9.59
C ARG A 175 9.30 16.46 9.98
N ALA A 176 10.51 16.38 10.52
CA ALA A 176 11.08 15.13 11.00
C ALA A 176 10.27 14.49 12.13
N ASP A 177 9.49 15.29 12.86
CA ASP A 177 8.66 14.87 13.99
C ASP A 177 7.22 14.51 13.60
N LEU A 178 6.88 14.59 12.30
CA LEU A 178 5.55 14.26 11.79
C LEU A 178 5.12 12.85 12.24
N GLN A 179 3.93 12.80 12.82
CA GLN A 179 3.24 11.59 13.23
C GLN A 179 1.83 11.58 12.65
N PRO A 180 1.21 10.40 12.46
CA PRO A 180 -0.16 10.29 11.97
C PRO A 180 -1.14 11.21 12.72
N GLY A 181 -1.93 11.97 11.97
CA GLY A 181 -2.89 12.94 12.47
C GLY A 181 -2.35 14.37 12.66
N ASP A 182 -1.03 14.57 12.52
CA ASP A 182 -0.45 15.90 12.32
C ASP A 182 -0.86 16.42 10.92
N ILE A 183 -0.81 17.73 10.69
CA ILE A 183 -1.15 18.34 9.40
C ILE A 183 0.05 19.00 8.74
N LEU A 184 0.03 19.09 7.42
CA LEU A 184 0.88 19.97 6.62
C LEU A 184 -0.02 21.11 6.13
N LEU A 185 0.19 22.30 6.69
CA LEU A 185 -0.63 23.48 6.44
C LEU A 185 0.12 24.46 5.54
N PHE A 186 -0.48 24.80 4.41
CA PHE A 186 -0.03 25.89 3.56
C PHE A 186 -1.12 26.97 3.49
N HIS A 187 -0.82 28.13 4.06
CA HIS A 187 -1.67 29.30 3.95
C HIS A 187 -0.98 30.33 3.04
N ASN A 188 -1.70 30.78 2.02
CA ASN A 188 -1.26 31.81 1.10
C ASN A 188 -2.01 33.11 1.38
N PRO A 189 -1.42 34.09 2.08
CA PRO A 189 -2.11 35.34 2.42
C PRO A 189 -2.58 36.16 1.20
N ALA A 190 -1.91 36.01 0.05
CA ALA A 190 -2.26 36.72 -1.18
C ALA A 190 -3.48 36.13 -1.90
N ASP A 191 -3.77 34.85 -1.68
CA ASP A 191 -4.97 34.17 -2.20
C ASP A 191 -5.39 33.10 -1.20
N PRO A 192 -6.00 33.51 -0.08
CA PRO A 192 -6.23 32.60 1.02
C PRO A 192 -7.41 31.67 0.73
N ALA A 193 -8.34 32.08 -0.13
CA ALA A 193 -9.50 31.26 -0.50
C ALA A 193 -9.13 30.16 -1.49
N LYS A 194 -8.36 30.44 -2.55
CA LYS A 194 -8.09 29.48 -3.64
C LYS A 194 -6.66 28.95 -3.67
N GLY A 195 -5.72 29.69 -3.09
CA GLY A 195 -4.29 29.39 -3.13
C GLY A 195 -3.73 28.75 -1.85
N SER A 196 -4.59 28.33 -0.92
CA SER A 196 -4.19 27.68 0.32
C SER A 196 -4.66 26.24 0.35
N HIS A 197 -3.92 25.35 1.02
CA HIS A 197 -4.28 23.94 1.12
C HIS A 197 -3.75 23.33 2.42
N VAL A 198 -4.39 22.26 2.85
CA VAL A 198 -3.99 21.52 4.04
C VAL A 198 -4.23 20.03 3.84
N THR A 199 -3.26 19.23 4.29
CA THR A 199 -3.35 17.77 4.27
C THR A 199 -3.12 17.21 5.67
N ILE A 200 -3.70 16.04 5.95
CA ILE A 200 -3.43 15.28 7.17
C ILE A 200 -2.36 14.23 6.83
N PHE A 201 -1.29 14.22 7.62
CA PHE A 201 -0.22 13.25 7.51
C PHE A 201 -0.70 11.89 8.03
N GLY A 202 -0.67 10.88 7.16
CA GLY A 202 -1.07 9.51 7.45
C GLY A 202 0.07 8.57 7.82
N GLY A 203 1.33 9.00 7.66
CA GLY A 203 2.52 8.19 7.86
C GLY A 203 3.47 8.21 6.67
N TRP A 204 4.76 7.96 6.90
CA TRP A 204 5.75 7.79 5.85
C TRP A 204 5.50 6.50 5.07
N THR A 205 5.67 6.52 3.74
CA THR A 205 5.52 5.32 2.91
C THR A 205 6.76 4.43 2.93
N SER A 206 7.92 4.98 3.28
CA SER A 206 9.19 4.28 3.39
C SER A 206 10.07 4.86 4.50
N SER A 207 11.14 4.14 4.86
CA SER A 207 12.15 4.61 5.81
C SER A 207 12.93 5.84 5.33
N ALA A 208 12.98 6.08 4.01
CA ALA A 208 13.65 7.23 3.42
C ALA A 208 12.92 8.56 3.69
N ARG A 209 11.65 8.52 4.14
CA ARG A 209 10.82 9.71 4.48
C ARG A 209 10.74 10.76 3.36
N THR A 210 10.81 10.30 2.11
CA THR A 210 10.68 11.15 0.92
C THR A 210 9.24 11.27 0.43
N GLN A 211 8.36 10.36 0.86
CA GLN A 211 6.94 10.30 0.52
C GLN A 211 6.13 9.95 1.76
N TYR A 212 4.91 10.49 1.85
CA TYR A 212 3.98 10.21 2.92
C TYR A 212 2.58 9.92 2.37
N VAL A 213 1.78 9.24 3.17
CA VAL A 213 0.36 9.07 2.89
C VAL A 213 -0.35 10.37 3.24
N ALA A 214 -0.83 11.12 2.25
CA ALA A 214 -1.67 12.29 2.46
C ALA A 214 -3.14 11.87 2.49
N TYR A 215 -3.83 12.27 3.55
CA TYR A 215 -5.29 12.33 3.60
C TYR A 215 -5.70 13.76 3.26
N GLU A 216 -6.47 13.94 2.22
CA GLU A 216 -6.86 15.28 1.76
C GLU A 216 -8.24 15.29 1.10
N GLN A 217 -8.87 16.45 1.14
CA GLN A 217 -10.04 16.74 0.34
C GLN A 217 -9.65 17.69 -0.77
N THR A 218 -9.74 17.18 -2.00
CA THR A 218 -9.52 17.91 -3.24
C THR A 218 -10.62 17.52 -4.21
N ARG A 219 -10.79 18.25 -5.32
CA ARG A 219 -11.70 17.81 -6.37
C ARG A 219 -11.25 16.45 -6.96
N PRO A 220 -12.18 15.54 -7.30
CA PRO A 220 -13.62 15.64 -7.12
C PRO A 220 -14.13 15.23 -5.72
N ALA A 221 -13.34 14.50 -4.93
CA ALA A 221 -13.75 13.95 -3.64
C ALA A 221 -12.57 13.70 -2.70
N THR A 222 -12.88 13.47 -1.43
CA THR A 222 -11.90 13.11 -0.39
C THR A 222 -11.14 11.85 -0.79
N ARG A 223 -9.81 11.89 -0.66
CA ARG A 223 -8.91 10.82 -1.09
C ARG A 223 -7.77 10.61 -0.11
N LYS A 224 -7.11 9.47 -0.28
CA LYS A 224 -5.84 9.13 0.35
C LYS A 224 -4.87 8.71 -0.74
N GLN A 225 -3.68 9.30 -0.77
CA GLN A 225 -2.67 8.98 -1.77
C GLN A 225 -1.25 9.06 -1.21
N SER A 226 -0.30 8.40 -1.89
CA SER A 226 1.13 8.63 -1.65
C SER A 226 1.51 9.97 -2.27
N THR A 227 2.08 10.85 -1.47
CA THR A 227 2.47 12.20 -1.87
C THR A 227 3.93 12.42 -1.53
N PRO A 228 4.77 12.79 -2.50
CA PRO A 228 6.13 13.25 -2.21
C PRO A 228 6.13 14.40 -1.20
N LEU A 229 7.07 14.38 -0.25
CA LEU A 229 7.23 15.47 0.70
C LEU A 229 7.54 16.80 -0.01
N ALA A 230 8.14 16.70 -1.20
CA ALA A 230 8.47 17.79 -2.11
C ALA A 230 7.38 18.10 -3.17
N TYR A 231 6.18 17.50 -3.10
CA TYR A 231 5.24 17.44 -4.25
C TYR A 231 4.58 18.75 -4.68
N TRP A 232 4.71 19.86 -3.94
CA TRP A 232 4.09 21.12 -4.34
C TRP A 232 5.18 22.13 -4.72
N ASN A 233 4.95 22.98 -5.73
CA ASN A 233 5.81 24.15 -6.06
C ASN A 233 6.04 25.12 -4.87
N ASN A 234 5.39 24.84 -3.73
CA ASN A 234 5.47 25.54 -2.46
C ASN A 234 5.95 24.59 -1.34
N SER A 235 6.72 23.55 -1.65
CA SER A 235 7.05 22.47 -0.72
C SER A 235 7.68 22.99 0.57
N ASP A 236 8.47 24.07 0.52
CA ASP A 236 9.04 24.77 1.69
C ASP A 236 8.01 25.55 2.52
N ARG A 237 6.89 25.95 1.91
CA ARG A 237 5.86 26.79 2.54
C ARG A 237 4.82 25.99 3.33
N TYR A 238 4.78 24.66 3.20
CA TYR A 238 3.96 23.80 4.06
C TYR A 238 4.60 23.70 5.45
N VAL A 239 3.88 24.13 6.47
CA VAL A 239 4.34 24.07 7.86
C VAL A 239 3.63 22.92 8.58
N ALA A 240 4.40 22.10 9.29
CA ALA A 240 3.87 20.97 10.03
C ALA A 240 3.27 21.43 11.37
N TYR A 241 2.05 20.99 11.68
CA TYR A 241 1.37 21.28 12.93
C TYR A 241 0.82 20.01 13.59
N ARG A 242 0.99 19.93 14.90
CA ARG A 242 0.40 18.92 15.78
C ARG A 242 -0.80 19.48 16.50
N TYR A 243 -1.93 18.82 16.41
CA TYR A 243 -3.13 19.26 17.12
C TYR A 243 -2.92 19.33 18.64
N LYS A 244 -3.26 20.48 19.26
CA LYS A 244 -3.08 20.73 20.70
C LYS A 244 -3.92 19.81 21.59
N GLY A 245 -5.03 19.29 21.07
CA GLY A 245 -5.92 18.39 21.79
C GLY A 245 -5.49 16.92 21.79
N VAL A 246 -4.34 16.54 21.22
CA VAL A 246 -3.89 15.14 21.24
C VAL A 246 -3.46 14.73 22.65
N SER A 247 -4.35 14.08 23.38
CA SER A 247 -4.06 13.41 24.65
C SER A 247 -3.55 12.00 24.37
N GLY A 248 -2.30 11.74 24.73
CA GLY A 248 -1.52 10.57 24.28
C GLY A 248 -0.07 10.91 23.95
N GLY A 249 0.26 12.21 23.93
CA GLY A 249 1.61 12.73 24.13
C GLY A 249 1.49 14.07 24.84
N SER A 250 1.80 14.13 26.13
CA SER A 250 1.80 15.40 26.88
C SER A 250 2.85 16.36 26.30
N PRO A 251 2.65 17.68 26.47
CA PRO A 251 3.65 18.69 26.13
C PRO A 251 4.83 18.56 27.10
N GLY A 252 6.06 18.57 26.58
CA GLY A 252 7.25 18.91 27.36
C GLY A 252 7.65 17.94 28.47
N SER A 253 8.02 16.71 28.11
CA SER A 253 9.13 15.99 28.76
C SER A 253 9.42 14.75 27.92
N GLY A 254 10.66 14.61 27.46
CA GLY A 254 11.05 13.68 26.41
C GLY A 254 10.55 12.25 26.61
N SER A 255 9.43 11.89 25.95
CA SER A 255 9.31 10.54 25.40
C SER A 255 10.18 10.58 24.16
N SER A 256 11.42 10.11 24.31
CA SER A 256 12.30 9.94 23.18
C SER A 256 11.61 8.99 22.22
N THR A 257 11.34 9.46 21.00
CA THR A 257 11.08 8.61 19.84
C THR A 257 12.23 7.61 19.62
N ALA A 258 13.40 7.88 20.23
CA ALA A 258 14.51 6.95 20.33
C ALA A 258 14.15 5.74 21.19
N PHE A 259 14.50 4.57 20.66
CA PHE A 259 14.38 3.31 21.36
C PHE A 259 15.23 3.32 22.64
N PRO A 260 14.65 3.03 23.83
CA PRO A 260 15.34 3.18 25.11
C PRO A 260 16.37 2.07 25.40
N GLY A 261 16.59 1.17 24.42
CA GLY A 261 17.54 0.06 24.49
C GLY A 261 16.88 -1.26 24.85
N ALA A 262 17.40 -2.35 24.27
CA ALA A 262 16.82 -3.69 24.44
C ALA A 262 16.81 -4.16 25.90
N LYS A 263 17.78 -3.70 26.72
CA LYS A 263 17.89 -4.02 28.15
C LYS A 263 16.70 -3.54 28.99
N GLN A 264 15.89 -2.61 28.47
CA GLN A 264 14.69 -2.12 29.17
C GLN A 264 13.51 -3.11 29.09
N PHE A 265 13.63 -4.17 28.29
CA PHE A 265 12.57 -5.13 28.02
C PHE A 265 13.09 -6.56 28.18
N GLY A 266 12.23 -7.43 28.69
CA GLY A 266 12.57 -8.83 28.96
C GLY A 266 12.46 -9.19 30.44
N PRO A 267 12.71 -10.47 30.78
CA PRO A 267 12.54 -10.99 32.13
C PRO A 267 13.27 -10.12 33.17
N GLY A 268 12.55 -9.75 34.24
CA GLY A 268 13.09 -8.94 35.33
C GLY A 268 13.07 -7.42 35.12
N ALA A 269 12.67 -6.93 33.94
CA ALA A 269 12.54 -5.49 33.71
C ALA A 269 11.36 -4.90 34.50
N ASN A 270 11.63 -3.83 35.24
CA ASN A 270 10.62 -3.03 35.95
C ASN A 270 10.91 -1.53 35.73
N ASN A 271 10.24 -0.90 34.77
CA ASN A 271 10.48 0.50 34.41
C ASN A 271 9.30 1.11 33.64
N LYS A 272 9.34 2.44 33.45
CA LYS A 272 8.30 3.19 32.73
C LYS A 272 8.13 2.76 31.26
N TYR A 273 9.18 2.27 30.61
CA TYR A 273 9.15 1.92 29.18
C TYR A 273 8.36 0.64 28.93
N VAL A 274 8.32 -0.30 29.88
CA VAL A 274 7.43 -1.47 29.82
C VAL A 274 5.97 -1.01 29.81
N THR A 275 5.60 -0.08 30.70
CA THR A 275 4.22 0.45 30.73
C THR A 275 3.88 1.22 29.46
N GLU A 276 4.82 2.01 28.94
CA GLU A 276 4.66 2.75 27.68
C GLU A 276 4.46 1.81 26.49
N LEU A 277 5.30 0.76 26.38
CA LEU A 277 5.15 -0.30 25.38
C LEU A 277 3.77 -0.94 25.45
N GLY A 278 3.36 -1.39 26.64
CA GLY A 278 2.10 -2.08 26.80
C GLY A 278 0.90 -1.18 26.46
N ARG A 279 0.94 0.12 26.80
CA ARG A 279 -0.08 1.09 26.38
C ARG A 279 -0.15 1.21 24.85
N MET A 280 0.99 1.32 24.17
CA MET A 280 1.02 1.36 22.70
C MET A 280 0.45 0.06 22.11
N LEU A 281 0.81 -1.10 22.65
CA LEU A 281 0.30 -2.39 22.17
C LEU A 281 -1.21 -2.55 22.38
N VAL A 282 -1.74 -2.08 23.52
CA VAL A 282 -3.19 -2.05 23.77
C VAL A 282 -3.91 -1.19 22.72
N GLN A 283 -3.38 0.01 22.43
CA GLN A 283 -3.91 0.89 21.37
C GLN A 283 -3.87 0.22 19.98
N ARG A 284 -2.91 -0.67 19.76
CA ARG A 284 -2.78 -1.47 18.52
C ARG A 284 -3.60 -2.75 18.51
N GLY A 285 -4.57 -2.93 19.41
CA GLY A 285 -5.44 -4.12 19.45
C GLY A 285 -4.93 -5.25 20.35
N GLY A 286 -3.91 -4.99 21.15
CA GLY A 286 -3.29 -5.94 22.08
C GLY A 286 -4.02 -6.11 23.41
N LYS A 287 -5.15 -5.41 23.64
CA LYS A 287 -5.87 -5.41 24.93
C LYS A 287 -6.12 -6.83 25.49
N ARG A 288 -6.45 -7.78 24.62
CA ARG A 288 -6.72 -9.19 25.00
C ARG A 288 -5.57 -9.92 25.70
N PHE A 289 -4.34 -9.42 25.59
CA PHE A 289 -3.18 -10.04 26.24
C PHE A 289 -3.01 -9.57 27.69
N TYR A 290 -3.69 -8.50 28.10
CA TYR A 290 -3.56 -7.90 29.42
C TYR A 290 -4.84 -8.11 30.24
N ALA A 291 -4.79 -8.96 31.27
CA ALA A 291 -5.93 -9.22 32.15
C ALA A 291 -6.29 -8.00 33.02
N VAL A 292 -5.28 -7.35 33.61
CA VAL A 292 -5.44 -6.16 34.47
C VAL A 292 -5.13 -4.87 33.70
N GLY A 293 -4.21 -4.94 32.73
CA GLY A 293 -3.72 -3.81 31.95
C GLY A 293 -2.19 -3.75 31.94
N PRO A 294 -1.59 -2.83 31.15
CA PRO A 294 -0.15 -2.62 31.13
C PRO A 294 0.40 -2.13 32.48
N GLY A 295 1.44 -2.79 32.98
CA GLY A 295 2.15 -2.42 34.21
C GLY A 295 3.63 -2.08 33.94
N PRO A 296 4.41 -1.72 34.98
CA PRO A 296 5.84 -1.44 34.84
C PRO A 296 6.71 -2.69 34.82
N VAL A 297 6.19 -3.83 35.30
CA VAL A 297 6.89 -5.11 35.34
C VAL A 297 6.65 -5.89 34.06
N TRP A 298 7.72 -6.27 33.37
CA TRP A 298 7.66 -7.06 32.15
C TRP A 298 7.11 -8.46 32.41
N GLY A 299 6.04 -8.82 31.70
CA GLY A 299 5.37 -10.11 31.83
C GLY A 299 5.21 -10.88 30.52
N THR A 300 4.59 -12.05 30.64
CA THR A 300 4.20 -12.89 29.49
C THR A 300 3.18 -12.18 28.59
N ALA A 301 2.35 -11.30 29.16
CA ALA A 301 1.43 -10.42 28.45
C ALA A 301 2.16 -9.50 27.47
N ASP A 302 3.20 -8.78 27.92
CA ASP A 302 3.98 -7.85 27.10
C ASP A 302 4.69 -8.59 25.96
N LYS A 303 5.30 -9.74 26.27
CA LYS A 303 5.95 -10.58 25.27
C LYS A 303 4.97 -11.06 24.19
N ARG A 304 3.81 -11.59 24.59
CA ARG A 304 2.78 -12.09 23.65
C ARG A 304 2.18 -10.97 22.81
N ALA A 305 1.89 -9.82 23.43
CA ALA A 305 1.36 -8.66 22.71
C ALA A 305 2.37 -8.10 21.71
N THR A 306 3.65 -8.02 22.10
CA THR A 306 4.75 -7.58 21.23
C THR A 306 4.94 -8.54 20.07
N GLN A 307 4.96 -9.85 20.35
CA GLN A 307 5.07 -10.88 19.32
C GLN A 307 3.90 -10.83 18.33
N ALA A 308 2.67 -10.66 18.83
CA ALA A 308 1.49 -10.52 17.97
C ALA A 308 1.57 -9.26 17.09
N PHE A 309 2.10 -8.16 17.62
CA PHE A 309 2.34 -6.94 16.84
C PHE A 309 3.42 -7.14 15.77
N GLN A 310 4.53 -7.79 16.10
CA GLN A 310 5.59 -8.13 15.14
C GLN A 310 5.05 -9.05 14.03
N GLN A 311 4.30 -10.09 14.39
CA GLN A 311 3.64 -10.98 13.44
C GLN A 311 2.65 -10.25 12.52
N ALA A 312 1.92 -9.25 13.04
CA ALA A 312 1.04 -8.42 12.24
C ALA A 312 1.80 -7.64 11.13
N GLN A 313 3.08 -7.33 11.36
CA GLN A 313 3.93 -6.73 10.32
C GLN A 313 4.33 -7.73 9.23
N GLY A 314 4.13 -9.02 9.47
CA GLY A 314 4.59 -10.12 8.61
C GLY A 314 5.94 -10.69 9.03
N TRP A 315 6.50 -10.25 10.16
CA TRP A 315 7.77 -10.75 10.69
C TRP A 315 7.61 -12.17 11.23
N LYS A 316 8.67 -12.98 11.12
CA LYS A 316 8.66 -14.41 11.46
C LYS A 316 9.95 -14.82 12.17
N GLY A 317 9.91 -15.93 12.89
CA GLY A 317 11.07 -16.49 13.57
C GLY A 317 11.70 -15.50 14.55
N LYS A 318 13.01 -15.26 14.42
CA LYS A 318 13.78 -14.37 15.30
C LYS A 318 13.36 -12.89 15.21
N GLU A 319 12.67 -12.48 14.15
CA GLU A 319 12.18 -11.10 14.00
C GLU A 319 10.85 -10.87 14.74
N ALA A 320 10.13 -11.93 15.07
CA ALA A 320 8.90 -11.92 15.87
C ALA A 320 9.12 -12.68 17.19
N ASP A 321 10.19 -12.32 17.89
CA ASP A 321 10.67 -12.92 19.14
C ASP A 321 9.90 -12.48 20.39
N GLY A 322 9.03 -11.48 20.26
CA GLY A 322 8.28 -10.88 21.37
C GLY A 322 9.09 -9.89 22.20
N LEU A 323 10.28 -9.48 21.74
CA LEU A 323 11.08 -8.42 22.35
C LEU A 323 11.05 -7.18 21.45
N PRO A 324 10.72 -5.99 21.97
CA PRO A 324 10.73 -4.79 21.15
C PRO A 324 12.17 -4.40 20.83
N GLY A 325 12.53 -4.43 19.55
CA GLY A 325 13.75 -3.79 19.03
C GLY A 325 13.49 -2.35 18.58
N PRO A 326 14.52 -1.66 18.05
CA PRO A 326 14.38 -0.31 17.51
C PRO A 326 13.30 -0.20 16.43
N HIS A 327 13.13 -1.24 15.61
CA HIS A 327 12.10 -1.28 14.58
C HIS A 327 10.69 -1.38 15.20
N THR A 328 10.49 -2.31 16.13
CA THR A 328 9.22 -2.47 16.86
C THR A 328 8.81 -1.18 17.55
N TRP A 329 9.75 -0.59 18.30
CA TRP A 329 9.52 0.66 19.04
C TRP A 329 9.17 1.81 18.10
N ARG A 330 9.89 1.95 16.97
CA ARG A 330 9.59 2.96 15.96
C ARG A 330 8.18 2.81 15.40
N LEU A 331 7.76 1.58 15.04
CA LEU A 331 6.42 1.37 14.50
C LEU A 331 5.35 1.74 15.54
N LEU A 332 5.54 1.36 16.80
CA LEU A 332 4.61 1.66 17.89
C LEU A 332 4.52 3.17 18.16
N THR A 333 5.66 3.83 18.36
CA THR A 333 5.74 5.28 18.64
C THR A 333 5.30 6.16 17.47
N SER A 334 5.56 5.74 16.23
CA SER A 334 5.15 6.50 15.03
C SER A 334 3.73 6.23 14.57
N GLY A 335 2.97 5.33 15.22
CA GLY A 335 1.65 4.95 14.71
C GLY A 335 1.67 4.13 13.40
N GLY A 336 2.86 3.75 12.90
CA GLY A 336 3.04 2.98 11.67
C GLY A 336 2.80 1.47 11.81
N GLY A 337 2.82 0.74 10.70
CA GLY A 337 2.63 -0.71 10.69
C GLY A 337 1.17 -1.17 10.83
N ARG A 338 0.93 -2.47 10.74
CA ARG A 338 -0.40 -3.09 10.89
C ARG A 338 -0.78 -3.23 12.36
N ASN A 339 -2.06 -3.10 12.67
CA ASN A 339 -2.59 -3.37 14.00
C ASN A 339 -2.63 -4.88 14.28
N ILE A 340 -2.61 -5.25 15.56
CA ILE A 340 -2.80 -6.63 16.00
C ILE A 340 -4.21 -7.08 15.60
N PRO A 341 -4.37 -8.15 14.80
CA PRO A 341 -5.68 -8.63 14.38
C PRO A 341 -6.55 -9.03 15.57
N ALA A 342 -7.87 -8.82 15.48
CA ALA A 342 -8.82 -9.29 16.49
C ALA A 342 -8.81 -10.83 16.58
N ALA A 343 -9.07 -11.37 17.77
CA ALA A 343 -9.19 -12.81 17.95
C ALA A 343 -10.42 -13.30 17.17
N GLY A 344 -10.18 -13.98 16.04
CA GLY A 344 -11.24 -14.43 15.12
C GLY A 344 -10.90 -14.20 13.64
N THR A 345 -9.96 -13.33 13.32
CA THR A 345 -9.39 -13.20 11.97
C THR A 345 -7.93 -13.61 11.98
N GLY A 346 -7.69 -14.91 12.19
CA GLY A 346 -6.43 -15.58 11.87
C GLY A 346 -6.25 -15.69 10.35
N GLY A 347 -6.23 -14.55 9.67
CA GLY A 347 -5.81 -14.44 8.28
C GLY A 347 -4.31 -14.20 8.26
N SER A 348 -3.52 -15.26 8.27
CA SER A 348 -2.09 -15.21 7.94
C SER A 348 -1.91 -14.47 6.60
N PRO A 349 -1.10 -13.40 6.52
CA PRO A 349 -0.70 -12.84 5.24
C PRO A 349 0.50 -13.64 4.71
N ASN A 350 0.31 -14.26 3.54
CA ASN A 350 1.33 -14.89 2.69
C ASN A 350 2.30 -15.87 3.40
N THR A 351 1.80 -17.06 3.68
CA THR A 351 2.45 -18.27 3.18
C THR A 351 1.57 -18.77 2.05
N ALA A 352 2.16 -19.31 0.96
CA ALA A 352 1.43 -20.19 0.05
C ALA A 352 0.44 -21.00 0.88
N VAL A 353 -0.86 -20.91 0.59
CA VAL A 353 -1.93 -21.47 1.43
C VAL A 353 -1.45 -22.86 1.85
N ALA A 354 -1.25 -23.12 3.14
CA ALA A 354 -0.71 -24.42 3.53
C ALA A 354 -1.71 -25.48 3.07
N PHE A 355 -1.23 -26.53 2.43
CA PHE A 355 -2.09 -27.59 1.95
C PHE A 355 -2.82 -28.21 3.15
N PRO A 356 -4.17 -28.19 3.20
CA PRO A 356 -4.91 -28.54 4.40
C PRO A 356 -4.85 -30.04 4.71
N GLY A 357 -4.36 -30.86 3.78
CA GLY A 357 -4.24 -32.30 3.92
C GLY A 357 -5.15 -33.04 2.95
N ARG A 358 -4.72 -34.23 2.51
CA ARG A 358 -5.46 -35.03 1.51
C ARG A 358 -6.84 -35.48 2.03
N GLY A 359 -7.03 -35.54 3.35
CA GLY A 359 -8.29 -35.94 3.98
C GLY A 359 -9.50 -35.08 3.60
N TYR A 360 -9.27 -33.80 3.26
CA TYR A 360 -10.33 -32.86 2.90
C TYR A 360 -10.85 -33.00 1.46
N PHE A 361 -10.16 -33.76 0.61
CA PHE A 361 -10.43 -33.90 -0.83
C PHE A 361 -10.74 -35.36 -1.16
N LYS A 362 -11.79 -35.89 -0.56
CA LYS A 362 -12.24 -37.28 -0.74
C LYS A 362 -13.75 -37.30 -0.99
N PRO A 363 -14.28 -38.32 -1.68
CA PRO A 363 -15.73 -38.50 -1.84
C PRO A 363 -16.47 -38.36 -0.51
N GLY A 364 -17.57 -37.59 -0.52
CA GLY A 364 -18.40 -37.33 0.66
C GLY A 364 -17.92 -36.19 1.58
N GLN A 365 -16.75 -35.58 1.33
CA GLN A 365 -16.28 -34.43 2.10
C GLN A 365 -16.97 -33.15 1.65
N SER A 366 -17.49 -32.37 2.60
CA SER A 366 -17.98 -31.01 2.38
C SER A 366 -17.31 -30.04 3.34
N ASN A 367 -16.52 -29.10 2.82
CA ASN A 367 -15.77 -28.16 3.64
C ASN A 367 -15.32 -26.91 2.85
N SER A 368 -14.89 -25.88 3.58
CA SER A 368 -14.45 -24.61 2.99
C SER A 368 -13.18 -24.71 2.11
N HIS A 369 -12.39 -25.79 2.25
CA HIS A 369 -11.18 -25.99 1.44
C HIS A 369 -11.52 -26.47 0.03
N VAL A 370 -12.55 -27.29 -0.13
CA VAL A 370 -13.05 -27.72 -1.45
C VAL A 370 -13.62 -26.53 -2.22
N ASP A 371 -14.46 -25.71 -1.57
CA ASP A 371 -15.01 -24.49 -2.18
C ASP A 371 -13.88 -23.55 -2.66
N ARG A 372 -12.86 -23.37 -1.83
CA ARG A 372 -11.69 -22.56 -2.16
C ARG A 372 -10.89 -23.15 -3.32
N LEU A 373 -10.65 -24.46 -3.33
CA LEU A 373 -9.97 -25.16 -4.41
C LEU A 373 -10.71 -24.98 -5.73
N GLY A 374 -12.02 -25.22 -5.74
CA GLY A 374 -12.85 -25.13 -6.94
C GLY A 374 -12.89 -23.72 -7.52
N LYS A 375 -13.05 -22.70 -6.68
CA LYS A 375 -12.94 -21.29 -7.10
C LYS A 375 -11.58 -20.96 -7.71
N GLN A 376 -10.50 -21.51 -7.15
CA GLN A 376 -9.16 -21.28 -7.65
C GLN A 376 -8.90 -22.00 -8.99
N LEU A 377 -9.44 -23.22 -9.16
CA LEU A 377 -9.40 -23.95 -10.44
C LEU A 377 -10.11 -23.16 -11.55
N VAL A 378 -11.32 -22.65 -11.28
CA VAL A 378 -12.05 -21.79 -12.21
C VAL A 378 -11.25 -20.54 -12.55
N LYS A 379 -10.69 -19.85 -11.55
CA LYS A 379 -9.85 -18.65 -11.74
C LYS A 379 -8.64 -18.92 -12.63
N LYS A 380 -8.05 -20.11 -12.55
CA LYS A 380 -6.91 -20.52 -13.38
C LYS A 380 -7.32 -21.14 -14.73
N GLY A 381 -8.61 -21.15 -15.07
CA GLY A 381 -9.13 -21.67 -16.33
C GLY A 381 -9.38 -23.18 -16.37
N TYR A 382 -9.34 -23.86 -15.22
CA TYR A 382 -9.54 -25.31 -15.08
C TYR A 382 -10.93 -25.64 -14.52
N GLY A 383 -11.97 -24.94 -14.99
CA GLY A 383 -13.35 -25.13 -14.53
C GLY A 383 -14.24 -26.01 -15.43
N LYS A 384 -13.69 -26.59 -16.51
CA LYS A 384 -14.44 -27.22 -17.61
C LYS A 384 -15.44 -28.29 -17.16
N HIS A 385 -15.14 -29.00 -16.07
CA HIS A 385 -16.00 -30.09 -15.60
C HIS A 385 -17.10 -29.65 -14.63
N TYR A 386 -17.19 -28.36 -14.27
CA TYR A 386 -18.29 -27.83 -13.47
C TYR A 386 -19.49 -27.49 -14.37
N VAL A 387 -20.66 -28.06 -14.05
CA VAL A 387 -21.93 -27.75 -14.74
C VAL A 387 -22.60 -26.53 -14.12
N SER A 388 -22.64 -26.44 -12.79
CA SER A 388 -23.27 -25.33 -12.04
C SER A 388 -22.26 -24.46 -11.27
N GLY A 389 -20.97 -24.67 -11.51
CA GLY A 389 -19.87 -24.02 -10.78
C GLY A 389 -19.35 -24.84 -9.59
N PRO A 390 -18.26 -24.39 -8.95
CA PRO A 390 -17.67 -25.05 -7.79
C PRO A 390 -18.51 -24.83 -6.53
N GLY A 391 -18.45 -25.78 -5.60
CA GLY A 391 -19.13 -25.71 -4.30
C GLY A 391 -18.31 -26.37 -3.19
N PRO A 392 -18.80 -26.37 -1.93
CA PRO A 392 -18.07 -26.92 -0.79
C PRO A 392 -18.00 -28.45 -0.74
N LEU A 393 -18.83 -29.15 -1.52
CA LEU A 393 -18.86 -30.61 -1.61
C LEU A 393 -17.83 -31.10 -2.63
N TRP A 394 -16.98 -32.06 -2.26
CA TRP A 394 -16.02 -32.69 -3.18
C TRP A 394 -16.74 -33.63 -4.13
N THR A 395 -16.64 -33.34 -5.42
CA THR A 395 -17.30 -34.09 -6.50
C THR A 395 -16.29 -34.62 -7.51
N GLU A 396 -16.76 -35.48 -8.42
CA GLU A 396 -15.97 -35.94 -9.55
C GLU A 396 -15.58 -34.79 -10.50
N ALA A 397 -16.35 -33.70 -10.54
CA ALA A 397 -15.98 -32.50 -11.28
C ALA A 397 -14.70 -31.86 -10.73
N ASP A 398 -14.56 -31.77 -9.39
CA ASP A 398 -13.36 -31.27 -8.74
C ASP A 398 -12.14 -32.15 -9.07
N ARG A 399 -12.29 -33.48 -8.96
CA ARG A 399 -11.22 -34.44 -9.27
C ARG A 399 -10.72 -34.28 -10.72
N ARG A 400 -11.63 -34.21 -11.70
CA ARG A 400 -11.27 -34.05 -13.12
C ARG A 400 -10.64 -32.68 -13.42
N ASN A 401 -11.12 -31.62 -12.78
CA ASN A 401 -10.55 -30.29 -12.92
C ASN A 401 -9.14 -30.20 -12.31
N VAL A 402 -8.91 -30.83 -11.16
CA VAL A 402 -7.57 -30.98 -10.57
C VAL A 402 -6.67 -31.80 -11.49
N GLU A 403 -7.16 -32.91 -12.03
CA GLU A 403 -6.41 -33.76 -12.95
C GLU A 403 -5.99 -33.00 -14.22
N ALA A 404 -6.89 -32.18 -14.78
CA ALA A 404 -6.58 -31.31 -15.90
C ALA A 404 -5.49 -30.28 -15.56
N PHE A 405 -5.57 -29.67 -14.37
CA PHE A 405 -4.53 -28.77 -13.87
C PHE A 405 -3.19 -29.49 -13.73
N GLN A 406 -3.16 -30.66 -13.07
CA GLN A 406 -1.96 -31.48 -12.88
C GLN A 406 -1.29 -31.87 -14.21
N ARG A 407 -2.09 -32.29 -15.21
CA ARG A 407 -1.58 -32.59 -16.56
C ARG A 407 -0.97 -31.38 -17.23
N ALA A 408 -1.59 -30.21 -17.07
CA ALA A 408 -1.07 -28.93 -17.59
C ALA A 408 0.22 -28.49 -16.88
N GLN A 409 0.45 -28.92 -15.63
CA GLN A 409 1.72 -28.75 -14.92
C GLN A 409 2.80 -29.75 -15.36
N GLY A 410 2.52 -30.61 -16.35
CA GLY A 410 3.47 -31.58 -16.89
C GLY A 410 3.41 -32.96 -16.24
N TRP A 411 2.49 -33.20 -15.29
CA TRP A 411 2.39 -34.48 -14.59
C TRP A 411 1.74 -35.55 -15.47
N ARG A 412 2.15 -36.82 -15.28
CA ARG A 412 1.73 -37.98 -16.09
C ARG A 412 1.48 -39.20 -15.21
N GLY A 413 0.68 -40.15 -15.70
CA GLY A 413 0.35 -41.37 -14.96
C GLY A 413 -0.25 -41.08 -13.58
N GLY A 414 0.14 -41.86 -12.57
CA GLY A 414 -0.35 -41.72 -11.19
C GLY A 414 -0.03 -40.40 -10.50
N ALA A 415 0.83 -39.55 -11.07
CA ALA A 415 1.08 -38.21 -10.56
C ALA A 415 -0.02 -37.20 -10.93
N ALA A 416 -0.84 -37.49 -11.96
CA ALA A 416 -2.01 -36.71 -12.35
C ALA A 416 -3.30 -37.47 -11.98
N ASP A 417 -3.45 -37.81 -10.70
CA ASP A 417 -4.54 -38.62 -10.14
C ASP A 417 -5.85 -37.83 -9.93
N GLY A 418 -5.79 -36.50 -10.02
CA GLY A 418 -6.90 -35.61 -9.72
C GLY A 418 -7.11 -35.34 -8.24
N TYR A 419 -6.20 -35.78 -7.37
CA TYR A 419 -6.24 -35.49 -5.95
C TYR A 419 -5.17 -34.45 -5.58
N PRO A 420 -5.56 -33.29 -5.01
CA PRO A 420 -4.59 -32.27 -4.70
C PRO A 420 -3.64 -32.76 -3.60
N GLY A 421 -2.33 -32.64 -3.86
CA GLY A 421 -1.28 -32.78 -2.86
C GLY A 421 -0.63 -31.43 -2.53
N PRO A 422 0.38 -31.41 -1.63
CA PRO A 422 1.09 -30.19 -1.25
C PRO A 422 1.61 -29.38 -2.45
N GLU A 423 2.14 -30.08 -3.46
CA GLU A 423 2.66 -29.44 -4.67
C GLU A 423 1.55 -28.94 -5.59
N THR A 424 0.43 -29.67 -5.71
CA THR A 424 -0.72 -29.23 -6.51
C THR A 424 -1.26 -27.94 -5.94
N TRP A 425 -1.41 -27.92 -4.62
CA TRP A 425 -1.92 -26.80 -3.87
C TRP A 425 -0.97 -25.59 -3.95
N ARG A 426 0.34 -25.81 -3.81
CA ARG A 426 1.34 -24.74 -3.98
C ARG A 426 1.25 -24.09 -5.36
N ARG A 427 1.18 -24.88 -6.44
CA ARG A 427 1.11 -24.34 -7.81
C ARG A 427 -0.24 -23.73 -8.15
N LEU A 428 -1.32 -24.26 -7.57
CA LEU A 428 -2.66 -23.75 -7.81
C LEU A 428 -2.89 -22.41 -7.07
N PHE A 429 -2.27 -22.21 -5.91
CA PHE A 429 -2.41 -21.01 -5.08
C PHE A 429 -1.22 -20.03 -5.14
N ALA A 430 -0.18 -20.33 -5.93
CA ALA A 430 0.78 -19.35 -6.43
C ALA A 430 0.12 -18.46 -7.49
#